data_AF-A0A7J0CA80-F1
#
_entry.id   AF-A0A7J0CA80-F1
#
_cell.length_a   1.000
_cell.length_b   1.000
_cell.length_c   1.000
_cell.angle_alpha   90.00
_cell.angle_beta   90.00
_cell.angle_gamma   90.00
#
_symmetry.space_group_name_H-M   'P 1'
#
loop_
_entity.id
_entity.type
_entity.pdbx_description
1 polymer ?
#
loop_
_entity_poly.entity_id
_entity_poly.type
_entity_poly.pdbx_seq_one_letter_code
_entity_poly.pdbx_strand_id
1 'polypeptide(L)'
;MSNPHVRTMRRAGVAALMVATLALSMTACGSDDGKEPKAASSKASTEPSTSDKDTGGGETVPDTSNILLTSKNDAGIDMVINTATRDSGGFLTVSGQFKNSSGSAFTIPITWNGPEVAVALKGRSLAGMTLVDSQGKKRYYVLRDTDNRPLTTTDYFSRLEAGKSLSFFAQFPAPPDTTAKVDLQFPGFANAPIEIS
;
A
#
# COMPACT_ATOMS: atom_id res chain seq x y z
N MET A 1 68.80 -5.31 20.20
CA MET A 1 68.25 -3.95 20.18
C MET A 1 67.13 -3.89 21.21
N SER A 2 67.30 -3.00 22.17
CA SER A 2 66.42 -2.47 23.22
C SER A 2 65.00 -3.03 23.38
N ASN A 3 64.74 -3.65 24.54
CA ASN A 3 63.49 -3.42 25.30
C ASN A 3 63.60 -2.01 25.92
N PRO A 4 62.51 -1.25 26.20
CA PRO A 4 61.77 -1.53 27.44
C PRO A 4 60.33 -0.95 27.63
N HIS A 5 59.76 -1.25 28.80
CA HIS A 5 58.63 -0.64 29.55
C HIS A 5 57.20 -0.98 29.10
N VAL A 6 56.36 -1.74 29.84
CA VAL A 6 55.94 -1.73 31.26
C VAL A 6 54.94 -0.62 31.63
N ARG A 7 53.77 -1.09 32.12
CA ARG A 7 52.78 -0.49 33.05
C ARG A 7 51.66 0.43 32.52
N THR A 8 50.48 -0.19 32.48
CA THR A 8 49.21 0.25 33.09
C THR A 8 49.12 1.68 33.66
N MET A 9 48.14 2.44 33.13
CA MET A 9 47.44 3.50 33.86
C MET A 9 45.93 3.38 33.66
N ARG A 10 45.20 3.19 34.76
CA ARG A 10 43.78 3.52 34.88
C ARG A 10 43.64 5.04 34.93
N ARG A 11 42.69 5.62 34.19
CA ARG A 11 42.02 6.86 34.58
C ARG A 11 40.52 6.74 34.34
N ALA A 12 39.80 6.89 35.44
CA ALA A 12 38.36 7.03 35.51
C ALA A 12 37.94 8.48 35.18
N GLY A 13 36.67 8.64 34.83
CA GLY A 13 35.94 9.91 34.85
C GLY A 13 35.05 10.08 33.61
N VAL A 14 33.81 10.56 33.64
CA VAL A 14 32.85 10.98 34.66
C VAL A 14 31.47 10.89 33.96
N ALA A 15 30.42 10.53 34.69
CA ALA A 15 29.04 10.46 34.19
C ALA A 15 28.40 11.84 33.99
N ALA A 16 27.43 11.94 33.08
CA ALA A 16 26.38 12.97 33.15
C ALA A 16 25.05 12.41 32.60
N LEU A 17 24.09 12.23 33.50
CA LEU A 17 22.66 12.10 33.18
C LEU A 17 22.11 13.46 32.77
N MET A 18 21.22 13.49 31.78
CA MET A 18 20.16 14.49 31.69
C MET A 18 18.86 13.83 31.23
N VAL A 19 17.88 13.84 32.14
CA VAL A 19 16.46 13.50 31.90
C VAL A 19 15.74 14.80 31.58
N ALA A 20 14.91 14.81 30.54
CA ALA A 20 13.87 15.82 30.37
C ALA A 20 12.63 15.17 29.74
N THR A 21 11.65 14.87 30.59
CA THR A 21 10.27 14.54 30.25
C THR A 21 9.51 15.81 29.90
N LEU A 22 8.68 15.81 28.85
CA LEU A 22 7.66 16.86 28.67
C LEU A 22 6.33 16.27 28.15
N ALA A 23 5.25 16.89 28.61
CA ALA A 23 3.96 16.31 28.97
C ALA A 23 2.96 16.04 27.84
N LEU A 24 2.01 15.13 28.11
CA LEU A 24 0.74 14.96 27.40
C LEU A 24 -0.20 16.13 27.69
N SER A 25 -1.00 16.52 26.70
CA SER A 25 -2.21 17.33 26.88
C SER A 25 -3.39 16.70 26.14
N MET A 26 -4.41 16.32 26.90
CA MET A 26 -5.74 15.90 26.43
C MET A 26 -6.70 17.10 26.50
N THR A 27 -7.46 17.36 25.44
CA THR A 27 -8.76 18.09 25.36
C THR A 27 -9.18 18.04 23.89
N ALA A 28 -10.43 17.86 23.45
CA ALA A 28 -11.70 18.19 24.07
C ALA A 28 -12.80 17.22 23.63
N CYS A 29 -13.59 16.78 24.61
CA CYS A 29 -14.93 16.25 24.44
C CYS A 29 -15.85 17.46 24.15
N GLY A 30 -16.59 17.40 23.05
CA GLY A 30 -17.61 18.39 22.68
C GLY A 30 -18.92 17.69 22.42
N SER A 31 -19.73 17.58 23.48
CA SER A 31 -21.15 17.26 23.46
C SER A 31 -21.95 18.56 23.42
N ASP A 32 -22.91 18.71 22.52
CA ASP A 32 -24.15 19.42 22.85
C ASP A 32 -25.33 18.97 21.97
N ASP A 33 -26.43 18.75 22.68
CA ASP A 33 -27.76 18.35 22.27
C ASP A 33 -28.52 19.46 21.52
N GLY A 34 -29.48 19.12 20.66
CA GLY A 34 -30.38 20.17 20.16
C GLY A 34 -31.37 19.84 19.06
N LYS A 35 -32.38 19.03 19.40
CA LYS A 35 -33.81 19.14 18.99
C LYS A 35 -34.21 19.39 17.52
N GLU A 36 -35.03 18.45 17.01
CA GLU A 36 -36.00 18.64 15.93
C GLU A 36 -36.98 19.81 16.20
N PRO A 37 -37.66 20.36 15.17
CA PRO A 37 -38.94 19.77 14.79
C PRO A 37 -39.26 19.71 13.28
N LYS A 38 -40.17 18.78 13.00
CA LYS A 38 -40.89 18.51 11.75
C LYS A 38 -41.57 19.73 11.07
N ALA A 39 -41.46 19.71 9.74
CA ALA A 39 -42.49 19.83 8.69
C ALA A 39 -43.48 21.01 8.67
N ALA A 40 -43.53 21.71 7.53
CA ALA A 40 -44.65 21.59 6.57
C ALA A 40 -44.41 22.36 5.25
N SER A 41 -44.53 21.60 4.15
CA SER A 41 -45.09 21.89 2.82
C SER A 41 -44.85 23.21 2.08
N SER A 42 -44.39 23.05 0.82
CA SER A 42 -45.12 23.58 -0.34
C SER A 42 -44.99 22.67 -1.57
N LYS A 43 -46.13 22.55 -2.26
CA LYS A 43 -46.51 21.74 -3.44
C LYS A 43 -45.59 21.96 -4.65
N ALA A 44 -45.10 20.89 -5.28
CA ALA A 44 -45.68 20.12 -6.40
C ALA A 44 -45.49 20.75 -7.80
N SER A 45 -44.66 20.08 -8.61
CA SER A 45 -44.87 19.88 -10.05
C SER A 45 -44.12 18.60 -10.47
N THR A 46 -44.91 17.63 -10.95
CA THR A 46 -44.58 16.41 -11.71
C THR A 46 -43.85 16.82 -13.01
N GLU A 47 -42.91 16.09 -13.61
CA GLU A 47 -42.86 14.66 -13.99
C GLU A 47 -41.47 14.34 -14.63
N PRO A 48 -41.20 13.13 -15.17
CA PRO A 48 -40.50 12.02 -14.56
C PRO A 48 -39.05 11.82 -15.06
N SER A 49 -38.16 11.28 -14.23
CA SER A 49 -36.96 10.57 -14.70
C SER A 49 -36.49 9.61 -13.61
N THR A 50 -36.61 8.32 -13.90
CA THR A 50 -36.08 7.19 -13.13
C THR A 50 -34.66 7.47 -12.66
N SER A 51 -34.48 7.56 -11.34
CA SER A 51 -33.18 7.59 -10.68
C SER A 51 -33.29 6.69 -9.46
N ASP A 52 -32.97 5.41 -9.64
CA ASP A 52 -32.62 4.56 -8.51
C ASP A 52 -31.33 5.12 -7.91
N LYS A 53 -31.49 5.95 -6.87
CA LYS A 53 -30.43 6.23 -5.91
C LYS A 53 -30.35 5.03 -4.97
N ASP A 54 -29.46 4.11 -5.28
CA ASP A 54 -28.96 3.22 -4.25
C ASP A 54 -27.94 4.00 -3.40
N THR A 55 -28.32 4.24 -2.16
CA THR A 55 -27.46 4.76 -1.10
C THR A 55 -27.21 3.56 -0.19
N GLY A 56 -26.11 2.84 -0.44
CA GLY A 56 -25.74 1.65 0.32
C GLY A 56 -24.24 1.50 0.30
N GLY A 57 -23.63 1.33 1.48
CA GLY A 57 -22.18 1.26 1.66
C GLY A 57 -21.53 0.35 0.62
N GLY A 58 -20.81 0.98 -0.30
CA GLY A 58 -20.18 0.28 -1.41
C GLY A 58 -19.09 -0.63 -0.86
N GLU A 59 -19.31 -1.93 -0.98
CA GLU A 59 -18.24 -2.89 -1.07
C GLU A 59 -17.24 -2.34 -2.09
N THR A 60 -16.04 -1.96 -1.65
CA THR A 60 -15.01 -1.36 -2.50
C THR A 60 -14.45 -2.46 -3.39
N VAL A 61 -15.24 -2.86 -4.39
CA VAL A 61 -14.80 -3.77 -5.45
C VAL A 61 -13.75 -3.00 -6.27
N PRO A 62 -12.55 -3.56 -6.49
CA PRO A 62 -11.54 -2.90 -7.29
C PRO A 62 -12.08 -2.65 -8.71
N ASP A 63 -11.95 -1.41 -9.19
CA ASP A 63 -12.30 -1.05 -10.56
C ASP A 63 -11.37 -1.76 -11.53
N THR A 64 -11.90 -2.71 -12.29
CA THR A 64 -11.17 -3.47 -13.32
C THR A 64 -11.52 -3.01 -14.75
N SER A 65 -12.25 -1.92 -14.91
CA SER A 65 -12.71 -1.45 -16.23
C SER A 65 -11.60 -0.77 -17.05
N ASN A 66 -10.67 -0.11 -16.35
CA ASN A 66 -9.52 0.56 -16.94
C ASN A 66 -8.30 -0.38 -17.01
N ILE A 67 -7.44 -0.20 -18.00
CA ILE A 67 -6.18 -0.94 -18.14
C ILE A 67 -5.05 0.07 -18.37
N LEU A 68 -4.20 0.26 -17.36
CA LEU A 68 -3.00 1.10 -17.44
C LEU A 68 -1.80 0.33 -17.99
N LEU A 69 -1.69 -0.94 -17.63
CA LEU A 69 -0.57 -1.80 -17.99
C LEU A 69 -1.00 -3.26 -17.97
N THR A 70 -0.50 -4.05 -18.93
CA THR A 70 -0.49 -5.51 -18.87
C THR A 70 0.95 -5.99 -19.00
N SER A 71 1.46 -6.69 -17.99
CA SER A 71 2.80 -7.28 -17.96
C SER A 71 2.69 -8.79 -17.80
N LYS A 72 3.38 -9.54 -18.65
CA LYS A 72 3.35 -11.01 -18.64
C LYS A 72 4.68 -11.57 -18.14
N ASN A 73 4.64 -12.62 -17.33
CA ASN A 73 5.83 -13.37 -16.95
C ASN A 73 6.01 -14.66 -17.76
N ASP A 74 7.20 -15.26 -17.62
CA ASP A 74 7.58 -16.50 -18.34
C ASP A 74 6.70 -17.71 -17.98
N ALA A 75 6.00 -17.65 -16.84
CA ALA A 75 5.07 -18.70 -16.39
C ALA A 75 3.67 -18.56 -16.99
N GLY A 76 3.41 -17.55 -17.83
CA GLY A 76 2.10 -17.34 -18.45
C GLY A 76 1.09 -16.64 -17.56
N ILE A 77 1.56 -15.89 -16.56
CA ILE A 77 0.72 -15.04 -15.70
C ILE A 77 0.75 -13.61 -16.24
N ASP A 78 -0.44 -13.05 -16.41
CA ASP A 78 -0.62 -11.65 -16.78
C ASP A 78 -0.90 -10.85 -15.51
N MET A 79 -0.07 -9.87 -15.20
CA MET A 79 -0.33 -8.82 -14.21
C MET A 79 -0.92 -7.62 -14.94
N VAL A 80 -2.20 -7.36 -14.70
CA VAL A 80 -2.92 -6.22 -15.23
C VAL A 80 -3.05 -5.17 -14.13
N ILE A 81 -2.60 -3.95 -14.42
CA ILE A 81 -2.78 -2.79 -13.55
C ILE A 81 -3.97 -2.01 -14.08
N ASN A 82 -4.99 -1.84 -13.24
CA ASN A 82 -6.21 -1.16 -13.61
C ASN A 82 -6.20 0.30 -13.16
N THR A 83 -5.69 0.58 -11.96
CA THR A 83 -5.61 1.93 -11.41
C THR A 83 -4.32 2.15 -10.62
N ALA A 84 -3.86 3.39 -10.58
CA ALA A 84 -2.82 3.88 -9.70
C ALA A 84 -3.19 5.31 -9.28
N THR A 85 -3.81 5.45 -8.12
CA THR A 85 -4.48 6.69 -7.72
C THR A 85 -3.90 7.25 -6.44
N ARG A 86 -3.57 8.55 -6.44
CA ARG A 86 -3.26 9.29 -5.22
C ARG A 86 -4.52 9.61 -4.45
N ASP A 87 -4.43 9.56 -3.13
CA ASP A 87 -5.46 10.08 -2.23
C ASP A 87 -4.97 11.30 -1.45
N SER A 88 -5.93 12.02 -0.86
CA SER A 88 -5.67 13.17 0.00
C SER A 88 -4.98 12.83 1.32
N GLY A 89 -4.85 11.54 1.64
CA GLY A 89 -4.10 11.04 2.80
C GLY A 89 -2.60 10.95 2.56
N GLY A 90 -2.13 11.21 1.33
CA GLY A 90 -0.72 11.13 0.95
C GLY A 90 -0.30 9.71 0.59
N PHE A 91 -1.23 8.87 0.15
CA PHE A 91 -0.95 7.52 -0.32
C PHE A 91 -1.22 7.39 -1.82
N LEU A 92 -0.50 6.44 -2.43
CA LEU A 92 -0.75 5.97 -3.78
C LEU A 92 -1.22 4.52 -3.69
N THR A 93 -2.42 4.23 -4.18
CA THR A 93 -2.95 2.88 -4.23
C THR A 93 -2.92 2.36 -5.65
N VAL A 94 -2.21 1.25 -5.86
CA VAL A 94 -2.19 0.52 -7.14
C VAL A 94 -3.13 -0.67 -7.02
N SER A 95 -4.09 -0.78 -7.92
CA SER A 95 -5.04 -1.89 -7.98
C SER A 95 -4.99 -2.59 -9.32
N GLY A 96 -5.18 -3.90 -9.29
CA GLY A 96 -4.94 -4.75 -10.43
C GLY A 96 -5.50 -6.15 -10.28
N GLN A 97 -5.07 -7.02 -11.19
CA GLN A 97 -5.36 -8.45 -11.16
C GLN A 97 -4.22 -9.26 -11.77
N PHE A 98 -3.87 -10.36 -11.11
CA PHE A 98 -3.09 -11.42 -11.74
C PHE A 98 -4.05 -12.39 -12.41
N LYS A 99 -3.82 -12.73 -13.67
CA LYS A 99 -4.59 -13.73 -14.42
C LYS A 99 -3.67 -14.85 -14.85
N ASN A 100 -4.04 -16.09 -14.52
CA ASN A 100 -3.35 -17.25 -15.04
C ASN A 100 -3.88 -17.58 -16.43
N SER A 101 -3.20 -17.07 -17.45
CA SER A 101 -3.51 -17.34 -18.85
C SER A 101 -2.77 -18.57 -19.39
N SER A 102 -2.06 -19.29 -18.52
CA SER A 102 -1.48 -20.59 -18.86
C SER A 102 -2.54 -21.70 -18.80
N GLY A 103 -2.22 -22.85 -19.39
CA GLY A 103 -3.08 -24.05 -19.37
C GLY A 103 -2.96 -24.90 -18.11
N SER A 104 -2.17 -24.48 -17.12
CA SER A 104 -1.90 -25.26 -15.91
C SER A 104 -1.95 -24.39 -14.66
N ALA A 105 -2.01 -25.02 -13.49
CA ALA A 105 -2.02 -24.28 -12.23
C ALA A 105 -0.65 -23.65 -11.94
N PHE A 106 -0.65 -22.41 -11.48
CA PHE A 106 0.55 -21.67 -11.13
C PHE A 106 0.74 -21.58 -9.62
N THR A 107 1.86 -22.09 -9.11
CA THR A 107 2.22 -21.93 -7.70
C THR A 107 2.79 -20.54 -7.49
N ILE A 108 2.14 -19.73 -6.65
CA ILE A 108 2.55 -18.34 -6.41
C ILE A 108 3.85 -18.31 -5.59
N PRO A 109 4.94 -17.72 -6.13
CA PRO A 109 6.24 -17.68 -5.48
C PRO A 109 6.21 -16.97 -4.12
N ILE A 110 6.98 -17.49 -3.17
CA ILE A 110 7.17 -16.82 -1.87
C ILE A 110 7.89 -15.46 -2.02
N THR A 111 8.62 -15.27 -3.12
CA THR A 111 9.35 -14.03 -3.41
C THR A 111 8.44 -12.83 -3.61
N TRP A 112 7.14 -13.04 -3.87
CA TRP A 112 6.14 -11.96 -3.94
C TRP A 112 5.98 -11.23 -2.59
N ASN A 113 6.29 -11.91 -1.48
CA ASN A 113 6.32 -11.30 -0.14
C ASN A 113 7.44 -10.26 0.03
N GLY A 114 8.40 -10.20 -0.91
CA GLY A 114 9.56 -9.32 -0.81
C GLY A 114 10.70 -9.89 0.05
N PRO A 115 11.87 -9.21 0.03
CA PRO A 115 13.09 -9.71 0.67
C PRO A 115 13.21 -9.36 2.16
N GLU A 116 12.39 -8.45 2.69
CA GLU A 116 12.45 -8.04 4.10
C GLU A 116 11.88 -9.16 4.99
N VAL A 117 12.75 -9.79 5.79
CA VAL A 117 12.38 -10.94 6.64
C VAL A 117 11.21 -10.62 7.56
N ALA A 118 11.21 -9.45 8.20
CA ALA A 118 10.16 -9.05 9.15
C ALA A 118 8.77 -8.97 8.51
N VAL A 119 8.70 -8.58 7.23
CA VAL A 119 7.46 -8.50 6.44
C VAL A 119 7.11 -9.88 5.87
N ALA A 120 8.08 -10.59 5.31
CA ALA A 120 7.86 -11.90 4.70
C ALA A 120 7.32 -12.96 5.67
N LEU A 121 7.68 -12.84 6.97
CA LEU A 121 7.16 -13.70 8.04
C LEU A 121 5.69 -13.44 8.39
N LYS A 122 5.07 -12.36 7.88
CA LYS A 122 3.66 -12.03 8.18
C LYS A 122 2.66 -12.77 7.31
N GLY A 123 3.13 -13.61 6.38
CA GLY A 123 2.30 -14.44 5.51
C GLY A 123 2.40 -14.02 4.05
N ARG A 124 1.51 -14.59 3.23
CA ARG A 124 1.44 -14.28 1.80
C ARG A 124 0.99 -12.84 1.59
N SER A 125 1.77 -12.08 0.83
CA SER A 125 1.50 -10.68 0.52
C SER A 125 2.21 -10.28 -0.78
N LEU A 126 1.91 -9.08 -1.28
CA LEU A 126 2.57 -8.51 -2.46
C LEU A 126 3.61 -7.45 -2.10
N ALA A 127 4.19 -7.52 -0.89
CA ALA A 127 5.14 -6.52 -0.40
C ALA A 127 6.46 -6.45 -1.20
N GLY A 128 6.72 -7.43 -2.08
CA GLY A 128 7.81 -7.37 -3.05
C GLY A 128 7.60 -6.33 -4.16
N MET A 129 6.41 -5.74 -4.26
CA MET A 129 6.13 -4.66 -5.21
C MET A 129 6.81 -3.35 -4.80
N THR A 130 7.42 -2.68 -5.77
CA THR A 130 8.02 -1.36 -5.55
C THR A 130 7.73 -0.44 -6.73
N LEU A 131 7.74 0.86 -6.45
CA LEU A 131 7.60 1.91 -7.46
C LEU A 131 8.89 2.74 -7.49
N VAL A 132 9.38 3.07 -8.67
CA VAL A 132 10.58 3.90 -8.84
C VAL A 132 10.22 5.19 -9.54
N ASP A 133 10.43 6.30 -8.84
CA ASP A 133 10.44 7.64 -9.42
C ASP A 133 11.89 8.00 -9.76
N SER A 134 12.24 7.77 -11.02
CA SER A 134 13.59 8.03 -11.54
C SER A 134 13.94 9.53 -11.53
N GLN A 135 12.97 10.42 -11.67
CA GLN A 135 13.19 11.87 -11.64
C GLN A 135 13.43 12.36 -10.21
N GLY A 136 12.60 11.90 -9.27
CA GLY A 136 12.74 12.13 -7.84
C GLY A 136 13.88 11.34 -7.19
N LYS A 137 14.50 10.39 -7.92
CA LYS A 137 15.55 9.47 -7.44
C LYS A 137 15.12 8.68 -6.20
N LYS A 138 13.85 8.29 -6.17
CA LYS A 138 13.24 7.58 -5.03
C LYS A 138 12.67 6.24 -5.46
N ARG A 139 12.84 5.25 -4.58
CA ARG A 139 12.10 3.99 -4.64
C ARG A 139 11.12 3.96 -3.47
N TYR A 140 9.88 3.63 -3.76
CA TYR A 140 8.80 3.48 -2.80
C TYR A 140 8.50 1.99 -2.63
N TYR A 141 8.28 1.60 -1.37
CA TYR A 141 7.93 0.24 -0.97
C TYR A 141 6.49 0.24 -0.47
N VAL A 142 5.83 -0.93 -0.51
CA VAL A 142 4.50 -1.10 0.07
C VAL A 142 4.55 -0.70 1.55
N LEU A 143 3.54 0.08 1.98
CA LEU A 143 3.38 0.50 3.36
C LEU A 143 3.21 -0.70 4.29
N ARG A 144 3.47 -0.52 5.58
CA ARG A 144 3.24 -1.55 6.59
C ARG A 144 2.86 -0.93 7.93
N ASP A 145 2.14 -1.71 8.72
CA ASP A 145 1.82 -1.35 10.11
C ASP A 145 3.02 -1.54 11.05
N THR A 146 2.80 -1.22 12.33
CA THR A 146 3.80 -1.38 13.40
C THR A 146 4.17 -2.84 13.67
N ASP A 147 3.32 -3.78 13.27
CA ASP A 147 3.56 -5.22 13.36
C ASP A 147 4.24 -5.79 12.10
N ASN A 148 4.65 -4.93 11.16
CA ASN A 148 5.24 -5.27 9.86
C ASN A 148 4.28 -5.95 8.86
N ARG A 149 2.96 -5.92 9.08
CA ARG A 149 2.00 -6.40 8.09
C ARG A 149 1.92 -5.41 6.94
N PRO A 150 2.16 -5.84 5.70
CA PRO A 150 2.15 -4.94 4.56
C PRO A 150 0.71 -4.57 4.17
N LEU A 151 0.52 -3.34 3.71
CA LEU A 151 -0.77 -2.79 3.30
C LEU A 151 -1.03 -3.10 1.83
N THR A 152 -1.39 -4.36 1.60
CA THR A 152 -1.64 -4.94 0.29
C THR A 152 -2.59 -6.13 0.46
N THR A 153 -3.05 -6.72 -0.63
CA THR A 153 -3.76 -7.99 -0.59
C THR A 153 -2.89 -9.08 0.05
N THR A 154 -3.39 -9.65 1.14
CA THR A 154 -2.77 -10.76 1.88
C THR A 154 -3.63 -12.02 1.83
N ASP A 155 -3.12 -13.10 2.42
CA ASP A 155 -3.87 -14.35 2.70
C ASP A 155 -4.55 -14.99 1.48
N TYR A 156 -4.05 -14.67 0.30
CA TYR A 156 -4.47 -15.30 -0.95
C TYR A 156 -3.94 -16.74 -1.04
N PHE A 157 -4.60 -17.53 -1.88
CA PHE A 157 -4.27 -18.94 -2.11
C PHE A 157 -2.82 -19.14 -2.58
N SER A 158 -2.22 -20.29 -2.28
CA SER A 158 -0.85 -20.62 -2.71
C SER A 158 -0.73 -20.96 -4.19
N ARG A 159 -1.85 -21.23 -4.86
CA ARG A 159 -1.92 -21.68 -6.25
C ARG A 159 -3.06 -20.97 -6.99
N LEU A 160 -2.72 -20.34 -8.11
CA LEU A 160 -3.67 -19.75 -9.04
C LEU A 160 -4.00 -20.75 -10.13
N GLU A 161 -5.22 -21.30 -10.14
CA GLU A 161 -5.66 -22.28 -11.13
C GLU A 161 -5.73 -21.68 -12.54
N ALA A 162 -5.64 -22.53 -13.57
CA ALA A 162 -5.72 -22.11 -14.97
C ALA A 162 -7.00 -21.32 -15.25
N GLY A 163 -6.87 -20.19 -15.95
CA GLY A 163 -7.98 -19.28 -16.26
C GLY A 163 -8.54 -18.50 -15.07
N LYS A 164 -8.02 -18.68 -13.85
CA LYS A 164 -8.44 -17.91 -12.68
C LYS A 164 -7.67 -16.60 -12.54
N SER A 165 -8.25 -15.70 -11.77
CA SER A 165 -7.66 -14.40 -11.43
C SER A 165 -7.59 -14.18 -9.93
N LEU A 166 -6.60 -13.39 -9.52
CA LEU A 166 -6.43 -12.83 -8.19
C LEU A 166 -6.45 -11.31 -8.33
N SER A 167 -7.55 -10.67 -7.95
CA SER A 167 -7.57 -9.20 -7.82
C SER A 167 -6.69 -8.78 -6.65
N PHE A 168 -6.04 -7.62 -6.77
CA PHE A 168 -5.16 -7.12 -5.73
C PHE A 168 -5.20 -5.59 -5.60
N PHE A 169 -4.72 -5.13 -4.44
CA PHE A 169 -4.26 -3.76 -4.22
C PHE A 169 -2.89 -3.78 -3.53
N ALA A 170 -2.12 -2.69 -3.68
CA ALA A 170 -0.91 -2.41 -2.91
C ALA A 170 -0.82 -0.89 -2.67
N GLN A 171 -0.62 -0.49 -1.42
CA GLN A 171 -0.55 0.92 -1.04
C GLN A 171 0.87 1.36 -0.74
N PHE A 172 1.24 2.52 -1.26
CA PHE A 172 2.56 3.14 -1.17
C PHE A 172 2.43 4.54 -0.57
N PRO A 173 3.50 5.09 0.02
CA PRO A 173 3.57 6.54 0.20
C PRO A 173 3.48 7.22 -1.18
N ALA A 174 2.68 8.28 -1.30
CA ALA A 174 2.52 8.98 -2.57
C ALA A 174 3.83 9.64 -3.00
N PRO A 175 4.26 9.47 -4.26
CA PRO A 175 5.25 10.35 -4.87
C PRO A 175 4.72 11.79 -4.91
N PRO A 176 5.60 12.82 -4.98
CA PRO A 176 5.19 14.22 -5.10
C PRO A 176 4.14 14.44 -6.20
N ASP A 177 3.28 15.45 -6.06
CA ASP A 177 2.21 15.75 -7.03
C ASP A 177 2.74 16.03 -8.45
N THR A 178 4.00 16.46 -8.56
CA THR A 178 4.68 16.67 -9.84
C THR A 178 5.06 15.37 -10.56
N THR A 179 5.01 14.21 -9.89
CA THR A 179 5.40 12.92 -10.46
C THR A 179 4.20 12.28 -11.17
N ALA A 180 4.08 12.42 -12.49
CA ALA A 180 2.97 11.82 -13.24
C ALA A 180 3.15 10.32 -13.54
N LYS A 181 4.39 9.80 -13.40
CA LYS A 181 4.76 8.44 -13.84
C LYS A 181 5.78 7.82 -12.90
N VAL A 182 5.64 6.53 -12.66
CA VAL A 182 6.61 5.71 -11.91
C VAL A 182 6.83 4.37 -12.60
N ASP A 183 8.00 3.77 -12.42
CA ASP A 183 8.26 2.41 -12.90
C ASP A 183 7.84 1.40 -11.83
N LEU A 184 6.88 0.54 -12.16
CA LEU A 184 6.47 -0.58 -11.32
C LEU A 184 7.46 -1.73 -11.47
N GLN A 185 7.92 -2.27 -10.34
CA GLN A 185 8.78 -3.44 -10.27
C GLN A 185 8.12 -4.49 -9.38
N PHE A 186 8.02 -5.72 -9.88
CA PHE A 186 7.45 -6.83 -9.12
C PHE A 186 8.19 -8.14 -9.44
N PRO A 187 8.47 -9.02 -8.46
CA PRO A 187 9.25 -10.22 -8.68
C PRO A 187 8.67 -11.14 -9.76
N GLY A 188 9.49 -11.44 -10.77
CA GLY A 188 9.12 -12.30 -11.90
C GLY A 188 8.44 -11.56 -13.06
N PHE A 189 8.27 -10.24 -12.99
CA PHE A 189 7.73 -9.43 -14.09
C PHE A 189 8.76 -8.42 -14.60
N ALA A 190 8.64 -8.04 -15.87
CA ALA A 190 9.42 -6.96 -16.42
C ALA A 190 9.03 -5.63 -15.75
N ASN A 191 10.02 -4.77 -15.52
CA ASN A 191 9.79 -3.41 -15.05
C ASN A 191 9.05 -2.63 -16.13
N ALA A 192 7.99 -1.93 -15.76
CA ALA A 192 7.19 -1.17 -16.70
C ALA A 192 6.65 0.10 -16.07
N PRO A 193 6.58 1.20 -16.85
CA PRO A 193 6.05 2.45 -16.33
C PRO A 193 4.53 2.39 -16.22
N ILE A 194 3.99 3.02 -15.17
CA ILE A 194 2.56 3.27 -14.99
C ILE A 194 2.33 4.77 -14.75
N GLU A 195 1.21 5.27 -15.26
CA GLU A 195 0.74 6.63 -14.99
C GLU A 195 0.01 6.67 -13.66
N ILE A 196 0.14 7.78 -12.94
CA ILE A 196 -0.55 8.02 -11.68
C ILE A 196 -1.64 9.06 -11.91
N SER A 197 -2.85 8.77 -11.44
CA SER A 197 -3.98 9.69 -11.37
C SER A 197 -4.05 10.42 -10.05
#